data_AF-A0A832NFW8-F1
#
_entry.id   AF-A0A832NFW8-F1
#
_cell.length_a   1.000
_cell.length_b   1.000
_cell.length_c   1.000
_cell.angle_alpha   90.00
_cell.angle_beta   90.00
_cell.angle_gamma   90.00
#
_symmetry.space_group_name_H-M   'P 1'
#
loop_
_entity.id
_entity.type
_entity.pdbx_description
1 polymer ?
#
loop_
_entity_poly.entity_id
_entity_poly.type
_entity_poly.pdbx_seq_one_letter_code
_entity_poly.pdbx_strand_id
1 'polypeptide(L)'
;MFRFTTPQITYEICNVKVGGQPGENPPVLVGTIFYHKHKIVEDASKGIFNRAEAEALIKTVEELSDKTKLPFMLDVVGSTPESIVKFTEFVANTTKAPILVDTLGALEVSNAALKYVREVGL
;
A
#
# COMPACT_ATOMS: atom_id res chain seq x y z
N MET A 1 6.53 27.41 -14.49
CA MET A 1 6.21 26.33 -13.54
C MET A 1 4.78 26.55 -13.08
N PHE A 2 3.92 25.54 -13.20
CA PHE A 2 2.52 25.65 -12.79
C PHE A 2 2.46 25.88 -11.26
N ARG A 3 1.59 26.77 -10.79
CA ARG A 3 1.45 27.09 -9.36
C ARG A 3 -0.03 27.27 -9.05
N PHE A 4 -0.52 26.57 -8.03
CA PHE A 4 -1.88 26.73 -7.56
C PHE A 4 -2.00 28.02 -6.73
N THR A 5 -3.10 28.74 -6.92
CA THR A 5 -3.46 29.90 -6.08
C THR A 5 -3.99 29.47 -4.72
N THR A 6 -4.71 28.34 -4.66
CA THR A 6 -5.14 27.72 -3.42
C THR A 6 -3.93 27.21 -2.63
N PRO A 7 -3.80 27.54 -1.33
CA PRO A 7 -2.78 26.96 -0.47
C PRO A 7 -2.84 25.43 -0.51
N GLN A 8 -1.70 24.81 -0.81
CA GLN A 8 -1.58 23.35 -0.84
C GLN A 8 -1.24 22.84 0.56
N ILE A 9 -1.76 21.66 0.89
CA ILE A 9 -1.45 20.97 2.14
C ILE A 9 -0.45 19.86 1.83
N THR A 10 0.53 19.69 2.70
CA THR A 10 1.47 18.56 2.66
C THR A 10 1.22 17.71 3.89
N TYR A 11 0.91 16.42 3.68
CA TYR A 11 0.84 15.42 4.74
C TYR A 11 2.13 14.61 4.77
N GLU A 12 2.60 14.28 5.98
CA GLU A 12 3.71 13.34 6.18
C GLU A 12 3.13 12.05 6.77
N ILE A 13 3.16 10.98 5.98
CA ILE A 13 2.64 9.66 6.33
C ILE A 13 3.85 8.75 6.45
N CYS A 14 4.18 8.34 7.69
CA CYS A 14 5.47 7.74 8.03
C CYS A 14 6.63 8.64 7.56
N ASN A 15 7.34 8.22 6.51
CA ASN A 15 8.47 8.96 5.90
C ASN A 15 8.13 9.52 4.50
N VAL A 16 6.87 9.48 4.08
CA VAL A 16 6.43 9.91 2.75
C VAL A 16 5.64 11.21 2.83
N LYS A 17 6.04 12.22 2.05
CA LYS A 17 5.34 13.50 1.92
C LYS A 17 4.41 13.47 0.71
N VAL A 18 3.13 13.77 0.94
CA VAL A 18 2.10 13.84 -0.10
C VAL A 18 1.52 15.25 -0.16
N GLY A 19 1.49 15.84 -1.35
CA GLY A 19 0.96 17.18 -1.60
C GLY A 19 2.04 18.25 -1.77
N GLY A 20 1.65 19.51 -1.56
CA GLY A 20 2.49 20.68 -1.81
C GLY A 20 2.35 21.26 -3.22
N GLN A 21 3.08 22.33 -3.51
CA GLN A 21 3.08 22.95 -4.84
C GLN A 21 3.81 22.06 -5.87
N PRO A 22 3.51 22.20 -7.18
CA PRO A 22 4.25 21.49 -8.21
C PRO A 22 5.76 21.73 -8.09
N GLY A 23 6.53 20.64 -7.95
CA GLY A 23 7.99 20.63 -7.77
C GLY A 23 8.49 20.90 -6.35
N GLU A 24 7.59 21.01 -5.36
CA GLU A 24 7.95 21.05 -3.93
C GLU A 24 8.35 19.66 -3.41
N ASN A 25 7.55 18.65 -3.72
CA ASN A 25 7.81 17.24 -3.39
C ASN A 25 7.82 16.39 -4.67
N PRO A 26 8.62 15.30 -4.72
CA PRO A 26 8.54 14.34 -5.81
C PRO A 26 7.15 13.66 -5.85
N PRO A 27 6.71 13.18 -7.02
CA PRO A 27 5.49 12.39 -7.10
C PRO A 27 5.64 11.10 -6.30
N VAL A 28 4.61 10.76 -5.52
CA VAL A 28 4.53 9.49 -4.79
C VAL A 28 3.93 8.45 -5.71
N LEU A 29 4.62 7.32 -5.88
CA LEU A 29 4.12 6.19 -6.66
C LEU A 29 3.38 5.21 -5.74
N VAL A 30 2.19 4.77 -6.15
CA VAL A 30 1.41 3.79 -5.38
C VAL A 30 1.36 2.49 -6.16
N GLY A 31 2.04 1.47 -5.65
CA GLY A 31 2.13 0.15 -6.27
C GLY A 31 1.10 -0.81 -5.69
N THR A 32 0.21 -1.33 -6.53
CA THR A 32 -0.81 -2.29 -6.08
C THR A 32 -0.26 -3.71 -5.97
N ILE A 33 -0.55 -4.40 -4.87
CA ILE A 33 -0.24 -5.81 -4.62
C ILE A 33 -1.51 -6.61 -4.30
N PHE A 34 -1.49 -7.91 -4.57
CA PHE A 34 -2.62 -8.85 -4.44
C PHE A 34 -3.91 -8.51 -5.22
N TYR A 35 -3.85 -7.63 -6.21
CA TYR A 35 -4.98 -7.34 -7.11
C TYR A 35 -5.53 -8.58 -7.83
N HIS A 36 -6.72 -8.46 -8.41
CA HIS A 36 -7.38 -9.55 -9.12
C HIS A 36 -6.49 -10.12 -10.25
N LYS A 37 -6.31 -11.45 -10.27
CA LYS A 37 -5.41 -12.19 -11.19
C LYS A 37 -3.93 -11.84 -11.05
N HIS A 38 -3.52 -11.25 -9.94
CA HIS A 38 -2.10 -11.13 -9.63
C HIS A 38 -1.49 -12.53 -9.53
N LYS A 39 -0.49 -12.82 -10.37
CA LYS A 39 0.06 -14.17 -10.57
C LYS A 39 0.63 -14.82 -9.31
N ILE A 40 1.03 -14.01 -8.33
CA ILE A 40 1.58 -14.47 -7.06
C ILE A 40 0.49 -14.97 -6.10
N VAL A 41 -0.80 -14.71 -6.40
CA VAL A 41 -1.94 -15.10 -5.56
C VAL A 41 -2.52 -16.42 -6.07
N GLU A 42 -2.48 -17.44 -5.23
CA GLU A 42 -2.98 -18.78 -5.54
C GLU A 42 -4.47 -18.91 -5.21
N ASP A 43 -4.90 -18.36 -4.07
CA ASP A 43 -6.31 -18.29 -3.65
C ASP A 43 -6.59 -16.91 -3.04
N ALA A 44 -7.22 -16.04 -3.82
CA ALA A 44 -7.54 -14.68 -3.40
C ALA A 44 -8.56 -14.64 -2.26
N SER A 45 -9.46 -15.62 -2.17
CA SER A 45 -10.51 -15.64 -1.14
C SER A 45 -9.93 -16.04 0.22
N LYS A 46 -8.93 -16.92 0.24
CA LYS A 46 -8.25 -17.39 1.46
C LYS A 46 -6.99 -16.62 1.81
N GLY A 47 -6.56 -15.69 0.95
CA GLY A 47 -5.30 -14.97 1.11
C GLY A 47 -4.08 -15.88 1.01
N ILE A 48 -4.10 -16.86 0.10
CA ILE A 48 -2.96 -17.75 -0.17
C ILE A 48 -2.18 -17.18 -1.36
N PHE A 49 -0.88 -16.98 -1.16
CA PHE A 49 0.01 -16.37 -2.14
C PHE A 49 1.45 -16.83 -1.93
N ASN A 50 2.26 -16.68 -2.97
CA ASN A 50 3.69 -16.91 -2.91
C ASN A 50 4.38 -15.75 -2.17
N ARG A 51 4.73 -15.99 -0.90
CA ARG A 51 5.40 -15.00 -0.05
C ARG A 51 6.75 -14.55 -0.59
N ALA A 52 7.55 -15.46 -1.13
CA ALA A 52 8.88 -15.13 -1.64
C ALA A 52 8.80 -14.22 -2.87
N GLU A 53 7.83 -14.45 -3.77
CA GLU A 53 7.59 -13.56 -4.91
C GLU A 53 7.05 -12.20 -4.45
N ALA A 54 6.17 -12.16 -3.45
CA ALA A 54 5.67 -10.91 -2.87
C ALA A 54 6.79 -10.08 -2.22
N GLU A 55 7.67 -10.70 -1.43
CA GLU A 55 8.86 -10.07 -0.84
C GLU A 55 9.79 -9.53 -1.93
N ALA A 56 10.02 -10.31 -3.00
CA ALA A 56 10.86 -9.88 -4.11
C ALA A 56 10.29 -8.66 -4.85
N LEU A 57 8.97 -8.59 -5.04
CA LEU A 57 8.30 -7.43 -5.63
C LEU A 57 8.45 -6.19 -4.74
N ILE A 58 8.19 -6.32 -3.43
CA ILE A 58 8.33 -5.22 -2.47
C ILE A 58 9.77 -4.69 -2.47
N LYS A 59 10.76 -5.59 -2.36
CA LYS A 59 12.18 -5.23 -2.42
C LYS A 59 12.55 -4.53 -3.72
N THR A 60 12.00 -4.97 -4.84
CA THR A 60 12.24 -4.33 -6.14
C THR A 60 11.77 -2.88 -6.13
N VAL A 61 10.59 -2.60 -5.58
CA VAL A 61 10.07 -1.23 -5.48
C VAL A 61 10.89 -0.39 -4.50
N GLU A 62 11.33 -0.95 -3.38
CA GLU A 62 12.26 -0.28 -2.45
C GLU A 62 13.57 0.12 -3.13
N GLU A 63 14.21 -0.81 -3.86
CA GLU A 63 15.44 -0.53 -4.61
C GLU A 63 15.23 0.51 -5.71
N LEU A 64 14.08 0.51 -6.38
CA LEU A 64 13.74 1.50 -7.40
C LEU A 64 13.50 2.89 -6.78
N SER A 65 12.81 2.96 -5.66
CA SER A 65 12.64 4.18 -4.88
C SER A 65 13.99 4.75 -4.46
N ASP A 66 14.89 3.91 -3.94
CA ASP A 66 16.24 4.33 -3.54
C ASP A 66 17.07 4.87 -4.70
N LYS A 67 16.96 4.27 -5.90
CA LYS A 67 17.70 4.70 -7.10
C LYS A 67 17.13 5.97 -7.71
N THR A 68 15.80 6.08 -7.79
CA THR A 68 15.10 7.17 -8.49
C THR A 68 14.79 8.36 -7.59
N LYS A 69 14.85 8.17 -6.26
CA LYS A 69 14.40 9.10 -5.23
C LYS A 69 12.90 9.43 -5.29
N LEU A 70 12.12 8.61 -5.99
CA LEU A 70 10.67 8.68 -5.99
C LEU A 70 10.14 7.89 -4.79
N PRO A 71 9.48 8.53 -3.82
CA PRO A 71 8.85 7.81 -2.72
C PRO A 71 7.70 6.94 -3.23
N PHE A 72 7.37 5.91 -2.45
CA PHE A 72 6.27 5.02 -2.79
C PHE A 72 5.42 4.65 -1.58
N MET A 73 4.22 4.17 -1.88
CA MET A 73 3.32 3.49 -0.96
C MET A 73 2.85 2.19 -1.61
N LEU A 74 2.33 1.26 -0.81
CA LEU A 74 1.75 0.03 -1.33
C LEU A 74 0.24 0.03 -1.16
N ASP A 75 -0.44 -0.29 -2.24
CA ASP A 75 -1.88 -0.48 -2.27
C ASP A 75 -2.20 -1.97 -2.11
N VAL A 76 -2.70 -2.35 -0.93
CA VAL A 76 -2.89 -3.75 -0.51
C VAL A 76 -4.36 -4.12 -0.70
N VAL A 77 -4.62 -4.89 -1.76
CA VAL A 77 -5.99 -5.20 -2.18
C VAL A 77 -6.45 -6.53 -1.61
N GLY A 78 -7.63 -6.55 -0.99
CA GLY A 78 -8.29 -7.77 -0.51
C GLY A 78 -9.79 -7.75 -0.75
N SER A 79 -10.38 -8.90 -1.07
CA SER A 79 -11.80 -9.02 -1.41
C SER A 79 -12.61 -9.85 -0.41
N THR A 80 -11.97 -10.38 0.63
CA THR A 80 -12.62 -11.13 1.72
C THR A 80 -12.05 -10.71 3.06
N PRO A 81 -12.78 -10.87 4.18
CA PRO A 81 -12.27 -10.60 5.52
C PRO A 81 -10.96 -11.34 5.84
N GLU A 82 -10.82 -12.59 5.39
CA GLU A 82 -9.62 -13.40 5.63
C GLU A 82 -8.43 -12.90 4.82
N SER A 83 -8.64 -12.62 3.53
CA SER A 83 -7.55 -12.21 2.63
C SER A 83 -6.98 -10.85 2.98
N ILE A 84 -7.83 -9.85 3.23
CA ILE A 84 -7.37 -8.49 3.54
C ILE A 84 -6.50 -8.47 4.81
N VAL A 85 -6.87 -9.23 5.84
CA VAL A 85 -6.10 -9.32 7.08
C VAL A 85 -4.73 -9.96 6.82
N LYS A 86 -4.69 -11.12 6.15
CA LYS A 86 -3.43 -11.82 5.83
C LYS A 86 -2.49 -11.00 4.96
N PHE A 87 -3.05 -10.34 3.94
CA PHE A 87 -2.27 -9.49 3.04
C PHE A 87 -1.72 -8.26 3.76
N THR A 88 -2.55 -7.57 4.54
CA THR A 88 -2.13 -6.39 5.33
C THR A 88 -1.06 -6.78 6.36
N GLU A 89 -1.26 -7.86 7.11
CA GLU A 89 -0.28 -8.40 8.05
C GLU A 89 1.07 -8.67 7.38
N PHE A 90 1.05 -9.37 6.24
CA PHE A 90 2.28 -9.68 5.53
C PHE A 90 3.01 -8.42 5.07
N VAL A 91 2.32 -7.48 4.43
CA VAL A 91 2.97 -6.26 3.89
C VAL A 91 3.52 -5.40 5.03
N ALA A 92 2.74 -5.19 6.10
CA ALA A 92 3.16 -4.40 7.27
C ALA A 92 4.40 -4.99 7.98
N ASN A 93 4.57 -6.31 7.95
CA ASN A 93 5.76 -6.98 8.49
C ASN A 93 6.94 -7.00 7.52
N THR A 94 6.71 -6.74 6.23
CA THR A 94 7.75 -6.86 5.19
C THR A 94 8.41 -5.53 4.88
N THR A 95 7.67 -4.42 4.92
CA THR A 95 8.19 -3.08 4.59
C THR A 95 7.76 -2.03 5.59
N LYS A 96 8.50 -0.92 5.64
CA LYS A 96 8.16 0.29 6.40
C LYS A 96 7.42 1.34 5.57
N ALA A 97 7.20 1.07 4.28
CA ALA A 97 6.44 1.97 3.43
C ALA A 97 4.98 2.08 3.92
N PRO A 98 4.35 3.26 3.82
CA PRO A 98 2.93 3.39 4.09
C PRO A 98 2.10 2.45 3.20
N ILE A 99 1.03 1.91 3.78
CA ILE A 99 0.10 1.02 3.08
C ILE A 99 -1.28 1.66 2.96
N LEU A 100 -1.92 1.46 1.82
CA LEU A 100 -3.35 1.67 1.64
C LEU A 100 -4.01 0.30 1.84
N VAL A 101 -5.00 0.25 2.73
CA VAL A 101 -5.80 -0.96 2.97
C VAL A 101 -7.01 -0.88 2.04
N ASP A 102 -6.86 -1.42 0.83
CA ASP A 102 -7.89 -1.35 -0.21
C ASP A 102 -8.80 -2.57 -0.17
N THR A 103 -10.00 -2.35 0.39
CA THR A 103 -11.01 -3.39 0.56
C THR A 103 -11.99 -3.35 -0.61
N LEU A 104 -12.05 -4.44 -1.37
CA LEU A 104 -13.02 -4.59 -2.44
C LEU A 104 -14.28 -5.31 -1.94
N GLY A 105 -15.43 -4.89 -2.44
CA GLY A 105 -16.70 -5.58 -2.23
C GLY A 105 -17.45 -5.05 -1.01
N ALA A 106 -17.75 -5.96 -0.09
CA ALA A 106 -18.77 -5.73 0.94
C ALA A 106 -18.19 -5.20 2.26
N LEU A 107 -19.05 -4.57 3.07
CA LEU A 107 -18.69 -3.82 4.27
C LEU A 107 -17.95 -4.68 5.31
N GLU A 108 -18.19 -5.98 5.35
CA GLU A 108 -17.48 -6.92 6.22
C GLU A 108 -15.97 -6.98 5.97
N VAL A 109 -15.52 -6.76 4.73
CA VAL A 109 -14.09 -6.74 4.38
C VAL A 109 -13.43 -5.53 5.05
N SER A 110 -14.03 -4.35 4.91
CA SER A 110 -13.57 -3.12 5.55
C SER A 110 -13.60 -3.23 7.07
N ASN A 111 -14.66 -3.79 7.65
CA ASN A 111 -14.76 -3.98 9.10
C ASN A 111 -13.68 -4.90 9.66
N ALA A 112 -13.39 -6.00 8.96
CA ALA A 112 -12.32 -6.92 9.35
C ALA A 112 -10.94 -6.25 9.29
N ALA A 113 -10.68 -5.51 8.21
CA ALA A 113 -9.43 -4.79 8.04
C ALA A 113 -9.24 -3.70 9.12
N LEU A 114 -10.27 -2.88 9.36
CA LEU A 114 -10.27 -1.84 10.39
C LEU A 114 -10.09 -2.40 11.80
N LYS A 115 -10.73 -3.55 12.09
CA LYS A 115 -10.54 -4.25 13.36
C LYS A 115 -9.08 -4.70 13.53
N TYR A 116 -8.53 -5.34 12.50
CA TYR A 116 -7.15 -5.82 12.52
C TYR A 116 -6.14 -4.69 12.72
N VAL A 117 -6.18 -3.62 11.89
CA VAL A 117 -5.21 -2.51 12.00
C VAL A 117 -5.27 -1.84 13.37
N ARG A 118 -6.46 -1.68 13.94
CA ARG A 118 -6.65 -1.19 15.31
C ARG A 118 -6.02 -2.10 16.36
N GLU A 119 -6.15 -3.41 16.21
CA GLU A 119 -5.61 -4.40 17.17
C GLU A 119 -4.09 -4.45 17.14
N VAL A 120 -3.47 -4.28 15.97
CA VAL A 120 -2.00 -4.33 15.82
C VAL A 120 -1.30 -2.96 15.92
N GLY A 121 -2.08 -1.87 16.05
CA GLY A 121 -1.53 -0.52 16.22
C GLY A 121 -0.97 0.09 14.94
N LEU A 122 -1.56 -0.24 13.79
CA LEU A 122 -1.32 0.39 12.50
C LEU A 122 -2.22 1.60 12.28
#